data_AF-A0A090VSB3-F1
#
_entry.id   AF-A0A090VSB3-F1
#
_cell.length_a   1.000
_cell.length_b   1.000
_cell.length_c   1.000
_cell.angle_alpha   90.00
_cell.angle_beta   90.00
_cell.angle_gamma   90.00
#
_symmetry.space_group_name_H-M   'P 1'
#
loop_
_entity.id
_entity.type
_entity.pdbx_description
1 polymer ?
#
loop_
_entity_poly.entity_id
_entity_poly.type
_entity_poly.pdbx_seq_one_letter_code
_entity_poly.pdbx_strand_id
1 'polypeptide(L)'
;MGVTLFLMSYKGLTVLNALVKSSYKNTINAVIIGNDKSVVNDYSKDIEQLCKIEKLRFYYRADEYTVKSKYSIAVSWRWLIQLPENKKLIVLHDSLLPKYRGFAPLVNALKNGEKYLGVTALFASNEYDRAIL
;
A
#
# COMPACT_ATOMS: atom_id res chain seq x y z
N MET A 1 13.56 -0.23 14.67
CA MET A 1 13.04 -0.93 13.47
C MET A 1 11.83 -0.16 12.96
N GLY A 2 11.71 0.08 11.65
CA GLY A 2 10.57 0.79 11.07
C GLY A 2 10.09 0.15 9.77
N VAL A 3 8.95 0.60 9.26
CA VAL A 3 8.27 0.10 8.05
C VAL A 3 8.24 1.17 6.97
N THR A 4 8.42 0.79 5.71
CA THR A 4 8.16 1.70 4.58
C THR A 4 6.77 1.43 4.01
N LEU A 5 5.97 2.47 3.82
CA LEU A 5 4.61 2.35 3.32
C LEU A 5 4.58 2.74 1.84
N PHE A 6 3.98 1.92 0.99
CA PHE A 6 3.70 2.21 -0.41
C PHE A 6 2.19 2.45 -0.54
N LEU A 7 1.79 3.70 -0.71
CA LEU A 7 0.39 4.12 -0.54
C LEU A 7 -0.15 4.78 -1.81
N MET A 8 -1.41 4.48 -2.10
CA MET A 8 -2.22 5.11 -3.14
C MET A 8 -3.67 5.21 -2.69
N SER A 9 -4.44 6.06 -3.35
CA SER A 9 -5.89 6.21 -3.19
C SER A 9 -6.32 6.63 -1.78
N TYR A 10 -7.64 6.77 -1.60
CA TYR A 10 -8.24 7.04 -0.30
C TYR A 10 -7.89 6.00 0.78
N LYS A 11 -7.72 4.72 0.41
CA LYS A 11 -7.36 3.66 1.36
C LYS A 11 -5.96 3.89 1.92
N GLY A 12 -4.99 4.23 1.07
CA GLY A 12 -3.64 4.56 1.49
C GLY A 12 -3.61 5.74 2.46
N LEU A 13 -4.35 6.82 2.14
CA LEU A 13 -4.50 7.97 3.03
C LEU A 13 -5.11 7.57 4.39
N THR A 14 -6.16 6.76 4.38
CA THR A 14 -6.85 6.34 5.59
C THR A 14 -5.96 5.47 6.48
N VAL A 15 -5.19 4.55 5.89
CA VAL A 15 -4.20 3.75 6.62
C VAL A 15 -3.13 4.64 7.24
N LEU A 16 -2.57 5.59 6.48
CA LEU A 16 -1.59 6.53 7.01
C LEU A 16 -2.17 7.33 8.18
N ASN A 17 -3.36 7.88 8.02
CA ASN A 17 -4.06 8.65 9.04
C ASN A 17 -4.30 7.84 10.32
N ALA A 18 -4.70 6.57 10.19
CA ALA A 18 -4.88 5.67 11.32
C ALA A 18 -3.54 5.40 12.04
N LEU A 19 -2.46 5.14 11.29
CA LEU A 19 -1.13 4.89 11.86
C LEU A 19 -0.57 6.12 12.58
N VAL A 20 -0.71 7.32 12.01
CA VAL A 20 -0.18 8.56 12.65
C VAL A 20 -0.97 8.97 13.88
N LYS A 21 -2.28 8.69 13.92
CA LYS A 21 -3.14 8.93 15.10
C LYS A 21 -2.98 7.87 16.20
N SER A 22 -2.31 6.77 15.89
CA SER A 22 -2.01 5.68 16.81
C SER A 22 -0.58 5.77 17.36
N SER A 23 -0.21 4.87 18.27
CA SER A 23 1.17 4.73 18.76
C SER A 23 2.19 4.30 17.70
N TYR A 24 1.76 3.97 16.46
CA TYR A 24 2.63 3.44 15.41
C TYR A 24 3.31 4.50 14.55
N LYS A 25 3.03 5.81 14.73
CA LYS A 25 3.67 6.90 13.98
C LYS A 25 5.20 6.74 13.88
N ASN A 26 5.85 6.50 15.01
CA ASN A 26 7.32 6.39 15.10
C ASN A 26 7.89 5.10 14.45
N THR A 27 7.03 4.18 14.04
CA THR A 27 7.43 2.97 13.30
C THR A 27 7.53 3.28 11.80
N ILE A 28 6.96 4.37 11.30
CA ILE A 28 7.00 4.71 9.87
C ILE A 28 8.39 5.25 9.51
N ASN A 29 9.12 4.51 8.66
CA ASN A 29 10.45 4.92 8.19
C ASN A 29 10.37 5.91 7.02
N ALA A 30 9.47 5.64 6.07
CA ALA A 30 9.19 6.50 4.93
C ALA A 30 7.84 6.13 4.30
N VAL A 31 7.22 7.09 3.61
CA VAL A 31 6.02 6.89 2.79
C VAL A 31 6.37 7.10 1.32
N ILE A 32 6.11 6.10 0.48
CA ILE A 32 6.23 6.18 -0.98
C ILE A 32 4.83 6.38 -1.54
N ILE A 33 4.63 7.49 -2.24
CA ILE A 33 3.33 7.95 -2.74
C ILE A 33 3.23 7.60 -4.23
N GLY A 34 2.23 6.80 -4.58
CA GLY A 34 1.89 6.53 -5.97
C GLY A 34 0.93 7.59 -6.49
N ASN A 35 1.19 8.13 -7.68
CA ASN A 35 0.32 9.09 -8.36
C ASN A 35 -0.41 8.44 -9.53
N ASP A 36 -1.69 8.70 -9.68
CA ASP A 36 -2.52 8.19 -10.76
C ASP A 36 -3.17 9.35 -11.53
N LYS A 37 -2.57 9.70 -12.67
CA LYS A 37 -3.04 10.80 -13.53
C LYS A 37 -4.33 10.46 -14.27
N SER A 38 -4.80 9.21 -14.22
CA SER A 38 -6.03 8.78 -14.90
C SER A 38 -7.30 9.03 -14.11
N VAL A 39 -7.19 9.49 -12.85
CA VAL A 39 -8.33 9.82 -11.99
C VAL A 39 -8.30 11.28 -11.57
N VAL A 40 -9.48 11.86 -11.33
CA VAL A 40 -9.62 13.28 -10.92
C VAL A 40 -8.99 13.52 -9.56
N ASN A 41 -9.19 12.59 -8.62
CA ASN A 41 -8.56 12.64 -7.29
C ASN A 41 -7.93 11.28 -6.96
N ASP A 42 -6.61 11.24 -6.95
CA ASP A 42 -5.81 10.05 -6.60
C ASP A 42 -5.38 10.02 -5.12
N TYR A 43 -5.72 11.07 -4.35
CA TYR A 43 -5.33 11.31 -2.96
C TYR A 43 -3.81 11.44 -2.71
N SER A 44 -3.00 11.53 -3.77
CA SER A 44 -1.53 11.63 -3.62
C SER A 44 -1.13 12.93 -2.91
N LYS A 45 -1.85 14.03 -3.17
CA LYS A 45 -1.62 15.32 -2.51
C LYS A 45 -2.06 15.34 -1.05
N ASP A 46 -3.16 14.68 -0.72
CA ASP A 46 -3.59 14.52 0.68
C ASP A 46 -2.59 13.70 1.49
N ILE A 47 -2.05 12.62 0.90
CA ILE A 47 -0.99 11.81 1.54
C ILE A 47 0.26 12.66 1.75
N GLU A 48 0.68 13.43 0.75
CA GLU A 48 1.81 14.36 0.84
C GLU A 48 1.61 15.37 1.97
N GLN A 49 0.43 16.01 2.02
CA GLN A 49 0.08 16.99 3.04
C GLN A 49 0.09 16.38 4.44
N LEU A 50 -0.47 15.19 4.63
CA LEU A 50 -0.43 14.49 5.91
C LEU A 50 1.01 14.17 6.32
N CYS A 51 1.85 13.72 5.39
CA CYS A 51 3.27 13.48 5.69
C CYS A 51 3.98 14.77 6.12
N LYS A 52 3.70 15.91 5.47
CA LYS A 52 4.26 17.22 5.84
C LYS A 52 3.84 17.66 7.24
N ILE A 53 2.54 17.59 7.56
CA ILE A 53 1.99 17.95 8.88
C ILE A 53 2.62 17.08 9.97
N GLU A 54 2.70 15.77 9.73
CA GLU A 54 3.20 14.81 10.71
C GLU A 54 4.73 14.72 10.75
N LYS A 55 5.43 15.48 9.90
CA LYS A 55 6.89 15.48 9.73
C LYS A 55 7.46 14.11 9.37
N LEU A 56 6.74 13.36 8.54
CA LEU A 56 7.17 12.07 8.01
C LEU A 56 8.01 12.26 6.75
N ARG A 57 9.02 11.41 6.58
CA ARG A 57 9.77 11.32 5.33
C ARG A 57 8.87 10.71 4.25
N PHE A 58 8.77 11.35 3.10
CA PHE A 58 8.02 10.83 1.97
C PHE A 58 8.74 11.07 0.64
N TYR A 59 8.36 10.29 -0.37
CA TYR A 59 8.82 10.38 -1.75
C TYR A 59 7.65 10.06 -2.67
N TYR A 60 7.62 10.66 -3.86
CA TYR A 60 6.81 10.13 -4.93
C TYR A 60 7.45 8.89 -5.54
N ARG A 61 6.63 8.02 -6.15
CA ARG A 61 7.11 6.80 -6.84
C ARG A 61 8.20 7.10 -7.87
N ALA A 62 8.09 8.23 -8.56
CA ALA A 62 9.01 8.65 -9.61
C ALA A 62 10.29 9.31 -9.08
N ASP A 63 10.35 9.62 -7.79
CA ASP A 63 11.54 10.19 -7.16
C ASP A 63 12.59 9.10 -6.93
N GLU A 64 13.84 9.51 -6.73
CA GLU A 64 14.87 8.61 -6.24
C GLU A 64 14.73 8.41 -4.73
N TYR A 65 14.63 7.15 -4.30
CA TYR A 65 14.58 6.77 -2.88
C TYR A 65 15.24 5.42 -2.63
N THR A 66 15.63 5.21 -1.37
CA THR A 66 16.12 3.90 -0.90
C THR A 66 15.27 3.44 0.28
N VAL A 67 14.68 2.26 0.15
CA VAL A 67 13.97 1.60 1.25
C VAL A 67 15.00 1.13 2.28
N LYS A 68 15.02 1.72 3.48
CA LYS A 68 15.94 1.34 4.56
C LYS A 68 15.36 0.29 5.52
N SER A 69 14.04 0.18 5.56
CA SER A 69 13.31 -0.76 6.39
C SER A 69 13.48 -2.21 5.91
N LYS A 70 13.41 -3.17 6.85
CA LYS A 70 13.35 -4.60 6.53
C LYS A 70 11.99 -5.00 5.95
N TYR A 71 10.93 -4.33 6.40
CA TYR A 71 9.56 -4.59 5.99
C TYR A 71 8.96 -3.38 5.29
N SER A 72 8.22 -3.64 4.23
CA SER A 72 7.40 -2.68 3.51
C SER A 72 5.96 -3.16 3.45
N ILE A 73 5.00 -2.24 3.45
CA ILE A 73 3.58 -2.55 3.28
C ILE A 73 3.04 -1.77 2.08
N ALA A 74 2.41 -2.45 1.13
CA ALA A 74 1.72 -1.85 0.00
C ALA A 74 0.20 -1.88 0.19
N VAL A 75 -0.43 -0.72 0.05
CA VAL A 75 -1.89 -0.53 0.17
C VAL A 75 -2.41 0.12 -1.11
N SER A 76 -3.29 -0.58 -1.81
CA SER A 76 -3.88 -0.14 -3.10
C SER A 76 -2.85 0.17 -4.19
N TRP A 77 -1.64 -0.38 -4.05
CA TRP A 77 -0.53 -0.10 -4.94
C TRP A 77 -0.68 -0.80 -6.29
N ARG A 78 -0.36 -0.10 -7.39
CA ARG A 78 -0.62 -0.58 -8.75
C ARG A 78 0.60 -1.14 -9.50
N TRP A 79 1.81 -0.81 -9.07
CA TRP A 79 3.04 -1.13 -9.82
C TRP A 79 3.87 -2.22 -9.14
N LEU A 80 4.71 -2.90 -9.91
CA LEU A 80 5.70 -3.80 -9.32
C LEU A 80 6.68 -2.99 -8.46
N ILE A 81 6.96 -3.50 -7.25
CA ILE A 81 7.94 -2.96 -6.34
C ILE A 81 9.11 -3.93 -6.32
N GLN A 82 10.25 -3.48 -6.83
CA GLN A 82 11.49 -4.25 -6.74
C GLN A 82 12.21 -3.87 -5.45
N LEU A 83 12.36 -4.84 -4.54
CA LEU A 83 13.15 -4.69 -3.33
C LEU A 83 14.31 -5.68 -3.35
N PRO A 84 15.46 -5.32 -2.77
CA PRO A 84 16.54 -6.28 -2.49
C PRO A 84 16.04 -7.50 -1.70
N GLU A 85 16.64 -8.67 -1.93
CA GLU A 85 16.21 -9.97 -1.37
C GLU A 85 16.11 -9.99 0.17
N ASN A 86 16.93 -9.17 0.85
CA ASN A 86 16.93 -9.06 2.30
C ASN A 86 15.76 -8.22 2.86
N LYS A 87 14.89 -7.68 2.01
CA LYS A 87 13.69 -6.92 2.39
C LYS A 87 12.44 -7.69 2.04
N LYS A 88 11.38 -7.48 2.81
CA LYS A 88 10.09 -8.16 2.66
C LYS A 88 9.00 -7.13 2.35
N LEU A 89 8.15 -7.45 1.39
CA LEU A 89 6.98 -6.66 1.03
C LEU A 89 5.72 -7.41 1.43
N ILE A 90 4.87 -6.75 2.19
CA ILE A 90 3.53 -7.21 2.53
C ILE A 90 2.55 -6.42 1.64
N VAL A 91 1.65 -7.10 0.94
CA VAL A 91 0.61 -6.44 0.15
C VAL A 91 -0.74 -6.67 0.83
N LEU A 92 -1.54 -5.62 0.95
CA LEU A 92 -2.93 -5.74 1.36
C LEU A 92 -3.80 -5.88 0.11
N HIS A 93 -4.24 -7.09 -0.18
CA HIS A 93 -5.09 -7.42 -1.33
C HIS A 93 -6.56 -7.41 -0.93
N ASP A 94 -7.39 -6.68 -1.67
CA ASP A 94 -8.80 -6.40 -1.35
C ASP A 94 -9.75 -7.57 -1.67
N SER A 95 -9.34 -8.80 -1.34
CA SER A 95 -10.21 -9.98 -1.38
C SER A 95 -9.85 -10.98 -0.29
N LEU A 96 -10.77 -11.92 -0.06
CA LEU A 96 -10.50 -13.14 0.67
C LEU A 96 -9.88 -14.16 -0.30
N LEU A 97 -8.54 -14.19 -0.35
CA LEU A 97 -7.82 -15.09 -1.26
C LEU A 97 -8.16 -16.57 -0.95
N PRO A 98 -8.18 -17.46 -1.98
CA PRO A 98 -7.74 -17.24 -3.35
C PRO A 98 -8.78 -16.59 -4.28
N LYS A 99 -9.96 -16.19 -3.79
CA LYS A 99 -10.97 -15.53 -4.63
C LYS A 99 -10.48 -14.16 -5.10
N TYR A 100 -10.88 -13.76 -6.32
CA TYR A 100 -10.62 -12.42 -6.88
C TYR A 100 -9.13 -12.02 -6.86
N ARG A 101 -8.23 -12.91 -7.31
CA ARG A 101 -6.85 -12.51 -7.66
C ARG A 101 -6.85 -11.54 -8.85
N GLY A 102 -5.71 -10.88 -9.07
CA GLY A 102 -5.58 -9.89 -10.13
C GLY A 102 -6.31 -8.58 -9.81
N PHE A 103 -6.92 -7.98 -10.82
CA PHE A 103 -7.39 -6.60 -10.77
C PHE A 103 -8.84 -6.44 -10.30
N ALA A 104 -9.13 -5.25 -9.75
CA ALA A 104 -10.46 -4.80 -9.34
C ALA A 104 -11.24 -5.81 -8.47
N PRO A 105 -10.61 -6.42 -7.44
CA PRO A 105 -11.24 -7.48 -6.65
C PRO A 105 -12.53 -7.04 -5.97
N LEU A 106 -12.55 -5.83 -5.41
CA LEU A 106 -13.74 -5.26 -4.76
C LEU A 106 -14.90 -5.06 -5.75
N VAL A 107 -14.63 -4.53 -6.94
CA VAL A 107 -15.65 -4.33 -7.98
C VAL A 107 -16.23 -5.66 -8.42
N ASN A 108 -15.37 -6.66 -8.64
CA ASN A 108 -15.81 -8.00 -9.03
C ASN A 108 -16.63 -8.70 -7.94
N ALA A 109 -16.23 -8.56 -6.67
CA ALA A 109 -16.98 -9.13 -5.55
C ALA A 109 -18.37 -8.48 -5.40
N LEU A 110 -18.48 -7.16 -5.55
CA LEU A 110 -19.76 -6.44 -5.56
C LEU A 110 -20.63 -6.84 -6.75
N LYS A 111 -20.05 -6.89 -7.96
CA LYS A 111 -20.75 -7.32 -9.18
C LYS A 111 -21.33 -8.73 -9.02
N ASN A 112 -20.62 -9.63 -8.35
CA ASN A 112 -21.05 -11.01 -8.12
C ASN A 112 -21.99 -11.17 -6.92
N GLY A 113 -22.36 -10.09 -6.23
CA GLY A 113 -23.25 -10.15 -5.07
C GLY A 113 -22.67 -10.92 -3.89
N GLU A 114 -21.33 -10.89 -3.71
CA GLU A 114 -20.69 -11.54 -2.58
C GLU A 114 -21.22 -10.98 -1.26
N LYS A 115 -21.64 -11.87 -0.36
CA LYS A 115 -22.19 -11.50 0.95
C LYS A 115 -21.13 -10.94 1.89
N TYR A 116 -19.87 -11.30 1.67
CA TYR A 116 -18.75 -10.93 2.52
C TYR A 116 -17.62 -10.39 1.66
N LEU A 117 -17.04 -9.28 2.11
CA LEU A 117 -15.83 -8.68 1.57
C LEU A 117 -14.72 -8.82 2.61
N GLY A 118 -13.48 -8.75 2.18
CA GLY A 118 -12.34 -8.83 3.10
C GLY A 118 -11.04 -8.43 2.44
N VAL A 119 -9.99 -8.43 3.25
CA VAL A 119 -8.63 -8.10 2.84
C VAL A 119 -7.73 -9.24 3.29
N THR A 120 -6.80 -9.62 2.42
CA THR A 120 -5.74 -10.57 2.74
C THR A 120 -4.39 -9.83 2.77
N ALA A 121 -3.65 -9.98 3.86
CA ALA A 121 -2.25 -9.58 3.91
C ALA A 121 -1.39 -10.74 3.42
N LEU A 122 -0.45 -10.48 2.52
CA LEU A 122 0.37 -11.52 1.91
C LEU A 122 1.80 -11.06 1.70
N PHE A 123 2.76 -11.99 1.74
CA PHE A 123 4.13 -11.68 1.32
C PHE A 123 4.22 -11.69 -0.21
N ALA A 124 4.72 -10.61 -0.78
CA ALA A 124 5.02 -10.58 -2.21
C ALA A 124 6.12 -11.60 -2.52
N SER A 125 5.86 -12.45 -3.51
CA SER A 125 6.84 -13.36 -4.09
C SER A 125 7.29 -12.81 -5.46
N ASN A 126 8.38 -13.35 -6.00
CA ASN A 126 8.90 -12.95 -7.32
C ASN A 126 7.98 -13.36 -8.48
N GLU A 127 6.87 -14.05 -8.21
CA GLU A 127 5.93 -14.54 -9.22
C GLU A 127 4.59 -13.78 -9.13
N TYR A 128 4.13 -13.30 -10.29
CA TYR A 128 2.83 -12.64 -10.43
C TYR A 128 1.70 -13.56 -9.93
N ASP A 129 0.82 -13.06 -9.06
CA ASP A 129 -0.35 -13.75 -8.51
C ASP A 129 -0.12 -15.04 -7.67
N ARG A 130 1.13 -15.37 -7.30
CA ARG A 130 1.49 -16.44 -6.33
C ARG A 130 2.10 -15.89 -5.04
N ALA A 131 1.45 -14.87 -4.50
CA ALA A 131 1.63 -14.47 -3.12
C ALA A 131 1.39 -15.66 -2.16
N ILE A 132 2.29 -15.82 -1.18
CA ILE A 132 2.12 -16.81 -0.11
C ILE A 132 1.37 -16.13 1.04
N LEU A 133 0.31 -16.81 1.51
CA LEU A 133 -0.52 -16.40 2.66
C LEU A 133 0.29 -16.43 3.96
#